data_AF-A0A6A5FYB6-F1
#
_entry.id   AF-A0A6A5FYB6-F1
#
_cell.length_a   1.000
_cell.length_b   1.000
_cell.length_c   1.000
_cell.angle_alpha   90.00
_cell.angle_beta   90.00
_cell.angle_gamma   90.00
#
_symmetry.space_group_name_H-M   'P 1'
#
loop_
_entity.id
_entity.type
_entity.pdbx_description
1 polymer ?
#
loop_
_entity_poly.entity_id
_entity_poly.type
_entity_poly.pdbx_seq_one_letter_code
_entity_poly.pdbx_strand_id
1 'polypeptide(L)'
;MRVVQFLLLLGFVLSAESVLVPELKTWAVDRFIQCVHCMDYDRSHISLFGCKPRRPILCNGNACFMRFHKEIARPSVMYTSGCLNLTTAEMETIALAQKQ
;
A
#
# COMPACT_ATOMS: atom_id res chain seq x y z
N MET A 1 27.10 34.81 18.32
CA MET A 1 25.79 34.26 18.72
C MET A 1 24.84 33.91 17.55
N ARG A 2 24.96 34.51 16.35
CA ARG A 2 24.07 34.20 15.21
C ARG A 2 24.33 32.84 14.53
N VAL A 3 25.57 32.35 14.54
CA VAL A 3 25.96 31.09 13.85
C VAL A 3 25.38 29.84 14.52
N VAL A 4 25.30 29.84 15.86
CA VAL A 4 24.74 28.71 16.65
C VAL A 4 23.24 28.55 16.38
N GLN A 5 22.54 29.67 16.13
CA GLN A 5 21.11 29.69 15.84
C GLN A 5 20.80 29.12 14.44
N PHE A 6 21.67 29.37 13.45
CA PHE A 6 21.57 28.75 12.13
C PHE A 6 21.85 27.24 12.16
N LEU A 7 22.79 26.78 12.99
CA LEU A 7 23.09 25.35 13.16
C LEU A 7 21.94 24.58 13.84
N LEU A 8 21.26 25.20 14.82
CA LEU A 8 20.08 24.60 15.47
C LEU A 8 18.88 24.50 14.51
N LEU A 9 18.71 25.48 13.62
CA LEU A 9 17.66 25.44 12.59
C LEU A 9 17.97 24.43 11.47
N LEU A 10 19.24 24.27 11.07
CA LEU A 10 19.63 23.21 10.12
C LEU A 10 19.48 21.80 10.70
N GLY A 11 19.75 21.62 12.00
CA GLY A 11 19.62 20.33 12.68
C GLY A 11 18.18 19.81 12.75
N PHE A 12 17.19 20.70 12.81
CA PHE A 12 15.77 20.32 12.90
C PHE A 12 15.18 19.84 11.57
N VAL A 13 15.78 20.20 10.42
CA VAL A 13 15.26 19.80 9.10
C VAL A 13 15.71 18.38 8.73
N LEU A 14 16.74 17.82 9.36
CA LEU A 14 17.31 16.51 8.99
C LEU A 14 16.70 15.30 9.71
N SER A 15 15.78 15.48 10.64
CA SER A 15 15.18 14.35 11.38
C SER A 15 13.83 13.90 10.82
N ALA A 16 13.66 13.96 9.50
CA ALA A 16 12.62 13.20 8.82
C ALA A 16 13.03 11.72 8.86
N GLU A 17 12.71 11.05 9.97
CA GLU A 17 12.78 9.59 10.05
C GLU A 17 12.01 9.03 8.86
N SER A 18 12.70 8.30 7.98
CA SER A 18 12.05 7.65 6.86
C SER A 18 11.03 6.66 7.42
N VAL A 19 9.77 6.86 7.07
CA VAL A 19 8.67 5.97 7.36
C VAL A 19 8.96 4.61 6.72
N LEU A 20 9.40 3.65 7.54
CA LEU A 20 9.94 2.39 7.04
C LEU A 20 8.85 1.32 7.13
N VAL A 21 8.10 1.16 6.04
CA VAL A 21 7.23 0.01 5.80
C VAL A 21 8.03 -0.97 4.92
N PRO A 22 8.53 -2.11 5.45
CA PRO A 22 9.45 -2.99 4.73
C PRO A 22 8.93 -3.45 3.36
N GLU A 23 7.63 -3.76 3.27
CA GLU A 23 6.95 -4.20 2.05
C GLU A 23 6.85 -3.11 1.00
N LEU A 24 6.95 -1.85 1.41
CA LEU A 24 6.82 -0.65 0.57
C LEU A 24 8.12 0.17 0.55
N LYS A 25 9.28 -0.47 0.71
CA LYS A 25 10.61 0.21 0.74
C LYS A 25 10.87 1.15 -0.43
N THR A 26 10.26 0.88 -1.58
CA THR A 26 10.48 1.64 -2.83
C THR A 26 9.35 2.61 -3.16
N TRP A 27 8.39 2.77 -2.25
CA TRP A 27 7.27 3.69 -2.36
C TRP A 27 7.74 5.15 -2.40
N ALA A 28 7.06 5.93 -3.23
CA ALA A 28 7.19 7.38 -3.29
C ALA A 28 5.87 7.95 -3.80
N VAL A 29 5.49 9.15 -3.33
CA VAL A 29 4.21 9.79 -3.65
C VAL A 29 3.99 9.93 -5.15
N ASP A 30 5.05 10.27 -5.89
CA ASP A 30 5.09 10.52 -7.33
C ASP A 30 5.47 9.30 -8.18
N ARG A 31 5.79 8.17 -7.54
CA ARG A 31 6.17 6.94 -8.24
C ARG A 31 4.97 6.03 -8.45
N PHE A 32 4.43 6.06 -9.66
CA PHE A 32 3.36 5.14 -10.08
C PHE A 32 3.94 3.84 -10.64
N ILE A 33 3.43 2.72 -10.17
CA ILE A 33 3.68 1.37 -10.66
C ILE A 33 2.38 0.75 -11.18
N GLN A 34 2.51 -0.21 -12.10
CA GLN A 34 1.37 -0.95 -12.64
C GLN A 34 1.05 -2.16 -11.77
N CYS A 35 -0.22 -2.30 -11.37
CA CYS A 35 -0.75 -3.37 -10.55
C CYS A 35 -1.81 -4.16 -11.32
N VAL A 36 -1.97 -5.44 -10.99
CA VAL A 36 -3.09 -6.26 -11.47
C VAL A 36 -4.30 -6.03 -10.56
N HIS A 37 -5.40 -5.58 -11.14
CA HIS A 37 -6.68 -5.49 -10.46
C HIS A 37 -7.49 -6.77 -10.67
N CYS A 38 -7.88 -7.41 -9.58
CA CYS A 38 -8.70 -8.61 -9.61
C CYS A 38 -9.62 -8.70 -8.39
N MET A 39 -10.80 -9.30 -8.56
CA MET A 39 -11.60 -9.83 -7.46
C MET A 39 -12.08 -11.25 -7.79
N ASP A 40 -11.60 -12.25 -7.04
CA ASP A 40 -12.03 -13.64 -7.19
C ASP A 40 -12.86 -14.07 -5.96
N TYR A 41 -14.03 -14.65 -6.21
CA TYR A 41 -14.95 -15.12 -5.17
C TYR A 41 -15.18 -16.62 -5.38
N ASP A 42 -14.59 -17.44 -4.50
CA ASP A 42 -14.79 -18.88 -4.52
C ASP A 42 -15.99 -19.26 -3.66
N ARG A 43 -17.17 -19.11 -4.26
CA ARG A 43 -18.39 -19.77 -3.84
C ARG A 43 -19.04 -20.31 -5.10
N SER A 44 -18.88 -21.61 -5.34
CA SER A 44 -19.52 -22.30 -6.47
C SER A 44 -19.10 -21.80 -7.86
N HIS A 45 -17.87 -21.27 -8.02
CA HIS A 45 -17.31 -20.77 -9.29
C HIS A 45 -17.89 -19.47 -9.86
N ILE A 46 -18.64 -18.68 -9.08
CA ILE A 46 -19.16 -17.38 -9.55
C ILE A 46 -18.09 -16.31 -9.36
N SER A 47 -17.29 -16.09 -10.40
CA SER A 47 -16.26 -15.07 -10.42
C SER A 47 -16.81 -13.78 -11.02
N LEU A 48 -16.99 -12.73 -10.20
CA LEU A 48 -17.53 -11.44 -10.66
C LEU A 48 -16.51 -10.64 -11.49
N PHE A 49 -15.20 -10.85 -11.30
CA PHE A 49 -14.10 -10.37 -12.16
C PHE A 49 -12.86 -11.26 -11.96
N GLY A 50 -12.93 -12.50 -12.43
CA GLY A 50 -11.94 -13.50 -12.04
C GLY A 50 -10.51 -13.15 -12.36
N CYS A 51 -9.58 -13.55 -11.50
CA CYS A 51 -8.13 -13.39 -11.69
C CYS A 51 -7.58 -14.21 -12.85
N LYS A 52 -8.45 -14.90 -13.58
CA LYS A 52 -8.13 -15.75 -14.74
C LYS A 52 -8.66 -15.20 -16.08
N PRO A 53 -8.84 -13.88 -16.32
CA PRO A 53 -9.27 -13.47 -17.65
C PRO A 53 -8.10 -13.65 -18.61
N ARG A 54 -8.38 -13.85 -19.91
CA ARG A 54 -7.32 -13.87 -20.96
C ARG A 54 -6.50 -12.58 -21.01
N ARG A 55 -7.02 -11.47 -20.46
CA ARG A 55 -6.35 -10.18 -20.33
C ARG A 55 -6.56 -9.63 -18.92
N PRO A 56 -5.51 -9.48 -18.09
CA PRO A 56 -5.65 -8.93 -16.76
C PRO A 56 -6.08 -7.45 -16.83
N ILE A 57 -6.94 -7.03 -15.91
CA ILE A 57 -7.24 -5.61 -15.73
C ILE A 57 -6.05 -4.99 -15.00
N LEU A 58 -5.49 -3.93 -15.57
CA LEU A 58 -4.33 -3.24 -15.05
C LEU A 58 -4.74 -1.88 -14.51
N CYS A 59 -4.14 -1.47 -13.41
CA CYS A 59 -4.30 -0.12 -12.87
C CYS A 59 -2.97 0.43 -12.38
N ASN A 60 -2.85 1.76 -12.28
CA ASN A 60 -1.63 2.42 -11.84
C ASN A 60 -1.87 3.07 -10.48
N GLY A 61 -0.94 2.87 -9.56
CA GLY A 61 -0.90 3.55 -8.27
C GLY A 61 0.49 3.55 -7.69
N ASN A 62 0.71 4.21 -6.56
CA ASN A 62 2.02 4.23 -5.92
C ASN A 62 2.27 3.04 -4.97
N ALA A 63 1.26 2.18 -4.76
CA ALA A 63 1.40 0.89 -4.13
C ALA A 63 0.42 -0.14 -4.73
N CYS A 64 0.77 -1.42 -4.70
CA CYS A 64 -0.15 -2.51 -5.00
C CYS A 64 -0.62 -3.16 -3.70
N PHE A 65 -1.89 -3.57 -3.64
CA PHE A 65 -2.43 -4.32 -2.51
C PHE A 65 -2.96 -5.68 -2.93
N MET A 66 -2.96 -6.59 -1.97
CA MET A 66 -3.53 -7.92 -2.08
C MET A 66 -4.20 -8.27 -0.75
N ARG A 67 -5.47 -8.69 -0.79
CA ARG A 67 -6.22 -9.04 0.42
C ARG A 67 -6.99 -10.34 0.23
N PHE A 68 -6.80 -11.23 1.20
CA PHE A 68 -7.55 -12.47 1.35
C PHE A 68 -8.62 -12.29 2.43
N HIS A 69 -9.87 -12.55 2.08
CA HIS A 69 -10.99 -12.58 3.02
C HIS A 69 -11.49 -14.01 3.16
N LYS A 70 -11.57 -14.47 4.40
CA LYS A 70 -12.16 -15.76 4.76
C LYS A 70 -13.36 -15.52 5.64
N GLU A 71 -14.55 -15.85 5.15
CA GLU A 71 -15.75 -15.83 5.98
C GLU A 71 -15.83 -17.15 6.75
N ILE A 72 -15.83 -17.08 8.09
CA ILE A 72 -15.81 -18.28 8.94
C ILE A 72 -17.20 -18.92 9.03
N ALA A 73 -18.26 -18.11 9.04
CA ALA A 73 -19.65 -18.57 9.16
C ALA A 73 -20.19 -19.22 7.88
N ARG A 74 -19.61 -18.89 6.73
CA ARG A 74 -19.93 -19.46 5.42
C ARG A 74 -18.62 -19.61 4.67
N PRO A 75 -18.16 -20.83 4.32
CA PRO A 75 -16.86 -21.03 3.70
C PRO A 75 -16.88 -20.47 2.28
N SER A 76 -16.67 -19.16 2.19
CA SER A 76 -16.39 -18.43 0.98
C SER A 76 -15.04 -17.77 1.12
N VAL A 77 -14.24 -17.89 0.07
CA VAL A 77 -12.92 -17.31 0.00
C VAL A 77 -12.99 -16.19 -1.03
N MET A 78 -12.62 -14.99 -0.63
CA MET A 78 -12.52 -13.86 -1.54
C MET A 78 -11.08 -13.37 -1.59
N TYR A 79 -10.55 -13.29 -2.80
CA TYR A 79 -9.26 -12.69 -3.07
C TYR A 79 -9.46 -11.38 -3.82
N THR A 80 -8.77 -10.32 -3.39
CA THR A 80 -8.79 -9.03 -4.07
C THR A 80 -7.38 -8.50 -4.24
N SER A 81 -7.12 -7.87 -5.39
CA SER A 81 -5.88 -7.14 -5.65
C SER A 81 -6.16 -5.85 -6.42
N GLY A 82 -5.25 -4.90 -6.31
CA GLY A 82 -5.35 -3.63 -7.05
C GLY A 82 -4.26 -2.65 -6.71
N CYS A 83 -4.51 -1.38 -7.02
CA CYS A 83 -3.62 -0.26 -6.79
C CYS A 83 -4.17 0.67 -5.70
N LEU A 84 -3.25 1.31 -4.98
CA LEU A 84 -3.51 2.38 -4.02
C LEU A 84 -2.69 3.60 -4.40
N ASN A 85 -3.17 4.78 -4.01
CA ASN A 85 -2.45 6.05 -4.07
C ASN A 85 -2.26 6.55 -2.65
N LEU A 86 -1.33 5.91 -1.94
CA LEU A 86 -1.01 6.24 -0.56
C LEU A 86 -0.36 7.62 -0.49
N THR A 87 -0.83 8.43 0.43
CA THR A 87 -0.20 9.69 0.84
C THR A 87 0.89 9.43 1.87
N THR A 88 1.73 10.43 2.12
CA THR A 88 2.74 10.36 3.20
C THR A 88 2.10 10.08 4.56
N ALA A 89 0.98 10.74 4.88
CA ALA A 89 0.27 10.54 6.15
C ALA A 89 -0.28 9.11 6.31
N GLU A 90 -0.75 8.49 5.22
CA GLU A 90 -1.21 7.11 5.24
C GLU A 90 -0.03 6.13 5.43
N MET A 91 1.11 6.39 4.78
CA MET A 91 2.32 5.61 5.00
C MET A 91 2.81 5.69 6.45
N GLU A 92 2.79 6.88 7.05
CA GLU A 92 3.13 7.08 8.48
C GLU A 92 2.22 6.25 9.38
N THR A 93 0.92 6.28 9.09
CA THR A 93 -0.09 5.50 9.81
C THR A 93 0.18 4.00 9.70
N ILE A 94 0.53 3.50 8.51
CA ILE A 94 0.88 2.09 8.29
C ILE A 94 2.14 1.71 9.08
N ALA A 95 3.19 2.53 9.03
CA ALA A 95 4.42 2.26 9.76
C ALA A 95 4.22 2.26 11.28
N LEU A 96 3.35 3.13 11.79
CA LEU A 96 2.96 3.12 13.21
C LEU A 96 2.20 1.84 13.58
N ALA A 97 1.27 1.40 12.73
CA ALA A 97 0.51 0.18 12.95
C ALA A 97 1.37 -1.09 12.94
N GLN A 98 2.42 -1.14 12.10
CA GLN A 98 3.35 -2.29 12.06
C GLN A 98 4.30 -2.39 13.26
N LYS A 99 4.43 -1.32 14.07
CA LYS A 99 5.25 -1.32 15.29
C LYS A 99 4.48 -1.82 16.53
N GLN A 100 3.17 -1.99 16.43
CA GLN A 100 2.30 -2.50 17.50
C GLN A 100 2.22 -4.03 17.46
#